data_AF-A0A392U863-F1
#
_entry.id   AF-A0A392U863-F1
#
_cell.length_a   1.000
_cell.length_b   1.000
_cell.length_c   1.000
_cell.angle_alpha   90.00
_cell.angle_beta   90.00
_cell.angle_gamma   90.00
#
_symmetry.space_group_name_H-M   'P 1'
#
loop_
_entity.id
_entity.type
_entity.pdbx_description
1 polymer ?
#
loop_
_entity_poly.entity_id
_entity_poly.type
_entity_poly.pdbx_seq_one_letter_code
_entity_poly.pdbx_strand_id
1 'polypeptide(L)' 'MRVRVKVDVRQPLKKDTRVKDKAGEWCNVNFKYEKLGVFCFVCGIMGHTENRCEVRYSMEIDDGRREW' A
#
# COMPACT_ATOMS: atom_id res chain seq x y z
N MET A 1 20.06 -6.17 8.31
CA MET A 1 19.09 -7.10 8.94
C MET A 1 17.93 -7.31 7.97
N ARG A 2 17.50 -8.55 7.70
CA ARG A 2 16.38 -8.85 6.78
C ARG A 2 15.33 -9.66 7.52
N VAL A 3 14.11 -9.15 7.59
CA VAL A 3 12.99 -9.81 8.26
C VAL A 3 12.03 -10.34 7.21
N ARG A 4 11.48 -11.54 7.41
CA ARG A 4 10.42 -12.11 6.58
C ARG A 4 9.13 -12.09 7.39
N VAL A 5 8.08 -11.50 6.83
CA VAL A 5 6.77 -11.40 7.46
C VAL A 5 5.69 -11.92 6.52
N LYS A 6 4.60 -12.45 7.08
CA LYS A 6 3.39 -12.74 6.32
C LYS A 6 2.57 -11.46 6.24
N VAL A 7 2.16 -11.08 5.04
CA VAL A 7 1.29 -9.92 4.77
C VAL A 7 0.01 -10.44 4.14
N ASP A 8 -1.14 -9.94 4.62
CA ASP A 8 -2.41 -10.23 3.97
C ASP A 8 -2.55 -9.40 2.70
N VAL A 9 -2.52 -10.08 1.55
CA VAL A 9 -2.52 -9.47 0.22
C VAL A 9 -3.91 -9.01 -0.23
N ARG A 10 -4.96 -9.40 0.52
CA ARG A 10 -6.34 -8.99 0.28
C ARG A 10 -6.65 -7.61 0.83
N GLN A 11 -5.75 -7.09 1.67
CA GLN A 11 -5.84 -5.75 2.24
C GLN A 11 -4.87 -4.81 1.51
N PRO A 12 -5.15 -3.50 1.49
CA PRO A 12 -4.24 -2.52 0.95
C PRO A 12 -2.87 -2.60 1.64
N LEU A 13 -1.79 -2.54 0.87
CA LEU A 13 -0.45 -2.49 1.43
C LEU A 13 -0.26 -1.20 2.26
N LYS A 14 0.55 -1.27 3.33
CA LYS A 14 0.80 -0.09 4.16
C LYS A 14 1.87 0.78 3.52
N LYS A 15 1.58 2.06 3.31
CA LYS A 15 2.53 3.03 2.74
C LYS A 15 3.51 3.54 3.80
N ASP A 16 3.02 3.72 5.01
CA ASP A 16 3.84 4.15 6.13
C ASP A 16 3.33 3.56 7.45
N THR A 17 4.15 3.67 8.48
CA THR A 17 3.74 3.40 9.86
C THR A 17 4.48 4.31 10.81
N ARG A 18 3.82 4.67 11.91
CA ARG A 18 4.49 5.34 13.04
C ARG A 18 5.04 4.30 13.99
N VAL A 19 6.31 4.46 14.36
CA VAL A 19 6.99 3.65 15.37
C VAL A 19 7.58 4.57 16.43
N LYS A 20 7.73 4.07 17.65
CA LYS A 20 8.51 4.77 18.68
C LYS A 20 9.97 4.36 18.58
N ASP A 21 10.85 5.34 18.63
CA ASP A 21 12.28 5.10 18.72
C ASP A 21 12.67 4.67 20.16
N LYS A 22 13.97 4.53 20.41
CA LYS A 22 14.45 4.15 21.76
C LYS A 22 14.26 5.26 22.80
N ALA A 23 14.19 6.52 22.38
CA ALA A 23 13.92 7.67 23.24
C ALA A 23 12.42 7.87 23.52
N GLY A 24 11.55 7.10 22.85
CA GLY A 24 10.10 7.20 22.98
C GLY A 24 9.45 8.21 22.03
N GLU A 25 10.23 8.81 21.13
CA GLU A 25 9.75 9.75 20.13
C GLU A 25 9.08 9.02 18.96
N TRP A 26 8.05 9.64 18.37
CA TRP A 26 7.36 9.08 17.22
C TRP A 26 8.11 9.37 15.93
N CYS A 27 8.53 8.34 15.22
CA CYS A 27 9.07 8.44 13.88
C CYS A 27 8.11 7.84 12.86
N ASN A 28 7.96 8.49 11.71
CA ASN A 28 7.23 7.92 10.58
C ASN A 28 8.20 7.12 9.70
N VAL A 29 7.85 5.88 9.39
CA VAL A 29 8.62 4.97 8.53
C VAL A 29 7.83 4.74 7.27
N ASN A 30 8.40 5.15 6.13
CA ASN A 30 7.80 4.94 4.81
C ASN A 30 8.26 3.58 4.26
N PHE A 31 7.32 2.85 3.68
CA PHE A 31 7.56 1.56 3.07
C PHE A 31 7.70 1.71 1.55
N LYS A 32 8.87 1.33 1.03
CA LYS A 32 9.07 1.13 -0.39
C LYS A 32 8.96 -0.36 -0.70
N TYR A 33 8.01 -0.72 -1.55
CA TYR A 33 7.84 -2.08 -2.02
C TYR A 33 8.58 -2.28 -3.35
N GLU A 34 9.39 -3.33 -3.44
CA GLU A 34 10.12 -3.69 -4.65
C GLU A 34 9.66 -5.06 -5.14
N LYS A 35 9.62 -5.24 -6.47
CA LYS A 35 9.25 -6.51 -7.13
C LYS A 35 7.87 -7.04 -6.72
N LEU A 36 6.91 -6.14 -6.53
CA LEU A 36 5.49 -6.51 -6.42
C LEU A 36 5.02 -7.18 -7.72
N GLY A 37 4.12 -8.15 -7.60
CA GLY A 37 3.44 -8.76 -8.75
C GLY A 37 2.35 -7.83 -9.31
N VAL A 38 1.20 -8.40 -9.64
CA VAL A 38 0.03 -7.60 -10.06
C VAL A 38 -0.49 -6.81 -8.87
N PHE A 39 -0.37 -5.48 -8.95
CA PHE A 39 -0.75 -4.53 -7.90
C PHE A 39 -1.66 -3.44 -8.47
N CYS A 40 -2.70 -3.06 -7.71
CA CYS A 40 -3.62 -2.01 -8.09
C CYS A 40 -3.26 -0.70 -7.37
N PHE A 41 -2.86 0.34 -8.11
CA PHE A 41 -2.56 1.64 -7.51
C PHE A 41 -3.83 2.43 -7.11
N VAL A 42 -5.02 2.02 -7.55
CA VAL A 42 -6.29 2.62 -7.12
C VAL A 42 -6.65 2.21 -5.70
N CYS A 43 -6.73 0.89 -5.42
CA CYS A 43 -7.18 0.38 -4.14
C CYS A 43 -6.06 -0.14 -3.23
N GLY A 44 -4.83 -0.29 -3.74
CA GLY A 44 -3.69 -0.75 -2.96
C GLY A 44 -3.58 -2.26 -2.75
N ILE A 45 -4.45 -3.05 -3.37
CA ILE A 45 -4.56 -4.49 -3.17
C ILE A 45 -3.81 -5.22 -4.28
N MET A 46 -3.23 -6.39 -3.96
CA MET A 46 -2.60 -7.26 -4.95
C MET A 46 -3.59 -8.22 -5.60
N GLY A 47 -3.31 -8.60 -6.84
CA GLY A 47 -4.03 -9.64 -7.59
C GLY A 47 -4.87 -9.13 -8.76
N HIS A 48 -5.01 -7.80 -8.94
CA HIS A 48 -5.68 -7.22 -10.10
C HIS A 48 -5.02 -5.91 -10.52
N THR A 49 -5.24 -5.54 -11.78
CA THR A 49 -4.85 -4.22 -12.32
C THR A 49 -6.00 -3.24 -12.17
N GLU A 50 -5.69 -1.96 -12.33
CA GLU A 50 -6.63 -0.85 -12.18
C GLU A 50 -7.86 -0.95 -13.09
N ASN A 51 -7.71 -1.57 -14.26
CA ASN A 51 -8.80 -1.82 -15.21
C ASN A 51 -9.77 -2.90 -14.74
N ARG A 52 -9.46 -3.63 -13.68
CA ARG A 52 -10.34 -4.66 -13.08
C ARG A 52 -10.62 -4.35 -11.61
N CYS A 53 -10.43 -3.10 -11.21
CA CYS A 53 -10.65 -2.65 -9.84
C CYS A 53 -12.10 -2.19 -9.67
N GLU A 54 -12.87 -2.90 -8.85
CA GLU A 54 -14.25 -2.54 -8.53
C GLU A 54 -14.35 -1.13 -7.93
N VAL A 55 -13.37 -0.75 -7.09
CA VAL A 55 -13.31 0.58 -6.48
C VAL A 55 -13.22 1.66 -7.55
N ARG A 56 -12.44 1.44 -8.62
CA ARG A 56 -12.31 2.40 -9.72
C ARG A 56 -13.64 2.61 -10.45
N TYR A 57 -14.40 1.54 -10.70
CA TYR A 57 -15.69 1.63 -11.39
C TYR A 57 -16.79 2.25 -10.52
N SER A 58 -16.65 2.18 -9.20
CA SER A 58 -17.57 2.80 -8.24
C SER A 58 -17.24 4.28 -7.96
N MET A 59 -16.11 4.81 -8.46
CA MET A 59 -15.74 6.22 -8.30
C MET A 59 -16.38 7.09 -9.39
N GLU A 60 -17.12 8.12 -8.98
CA GLU A 60 -17.78 9.06 -9.91
C GLU A 60 -16.78 10.04 -10.55
N ILE A 61 -15.68 10.36 -9.86
CA ILE A 61 -14.61 11.25 -10.31
C ILE A 61 -13.26 10.66 -9.90
N ASP A 62 -12.39 10.36 -10.86
CA ASP A 62 -11.01 9.92 -10.66
C ASP A 62 -10.06 11.09 -10.96
N ASP A 63 -9.39 11.64 -9.95
CA ASP A 63 -8.40 12.72 -10.12
C ASP A 63 -7.03 12.20 -10.58
N GLY A 64 -6.89 10.87 -10.69
CA GLY A 64 -5.70 10.20 -11.19
C GLY A 64 -4.50 10.22 -10.25
N ARG A 65 -4.58 10.88 -9.09
CA ARG A 65 -3.53 10.81 -8.08
C ARG A 65 -3.61 9.48 -7.35
N ARG A 66 -2.52 8.73 -7.47
CA ARG A 66 -2.35 7.46 -6.78
C ARG A 66 -1.11 7.61 -5.93
N GLU A 67 -1.33 7.89 -4.65
CA GLU A 67 -0.28 8.25 -3.69
C GLU A 67 0.58 7.03 -3.29
N TRP A 68 1.17 6.33 -4.26
CA TRP A 68 1.92 5.07 -4.12
C TRP A 68 3.35 5.19 -4.65
#